data_AF-A0A951S751-F1
#
_entry.id   AF-A0A951S751-F1
#
_cell.length_a   1.000
_cell.length_b   1.000
_cell.length_c   1.000
_cell.angle_alpha   90.00
_cell.angle_beta   90.00
_cell.angle_gamma   90.00
#
_symmetry.space_group_name_H-M   'P 1'
#
loop_
_entity.id
_entity.type
_entity.pdbx_description
1 polymer ?
#
loop_
_entity_poly.entity_id
_entity_poly.type
_entity_poly.pdbx_seq_one_letter_code
_entity_poly.pdbx_strand_id
1 'polypeptide(L)'
;MKELLKKYFSVKCFLFAAVISLTCLLAACNTDNDKDFGAYYNGTFNDFVNILSESDTVNIVLEQLGSHFQKQNVPYTFETNNNDTVKIKLFVSFGSYNQQPEPVKNVKQISDTFYVWYSLVSKTSKTINKSSTITEVSTSPKVSYVSVDSLVIGKTPDQVIHFISRLLH
;
A
#
# COMPACT_ATOMS: atom_id res chain seq x y z
N MET A 1 54.25 -20.91 44.23
CA MET A 1 53.77 -21.65 43.04
C MET A 1 52.23 -21.73 42.96
N LYS A 2 51.51 -22.00 44.06
CA LYS A 2 50.02 -22.09 44.07
C LYS A 2 49.27 -20.77 43.76
N GLU A 3 49.78 -19.62 44.20
CA GLU A 3 49.11 -18.32 43.95
C GLU A 3 49.20 -17.84 42.49
N LEU A 4 50.32 -18.09 41.81
CA LEU A 4 50.51 -17.74 40.40
C LEU A 4 49.55 -18.50 39.48
N LEU A 5 49.31 -19.79 39.77
CA LEU A 5 48.34 -20.63 39.06
C LEU A 5 46.90 -20.14 39.23
N LYS A 6 46.53 -19.70 40.44
CA LYS A 6 45.20 -19.16 40.74
C LYS A 6 44.91 -17.86 39.99
N LYS A 7 45.92 -16.97 39.92
CA LYS A 7 45.86 -15.72 39.16
C LYS A 7 45.77 -15.98 37.65
N TYR A 8 46.55 -16.93 37.14
CA TYR A 8 46.51 -17.31 35.72
C TYR A 8 45.16 -17.93 35.30
N PHE A 9 44.57 -18.76 36.17
CA PHE A 9 43.26 -19.37 35.93
C PHE A 9 42.13 -18.33 35.97
N SER A 10 42.17 -17.40 36.94
CA SER A 10 41.20 -16.30 37.06
C SER A 10 41.22 -15.35 35.86
N VAL A 11 42.41 -15.02 35.33
CA VAL A 11 42.55 -14.12 34.17
C VAL A 11 42.04 -14.79 32.89
N LYS A 12 42.30 -16.10 32.70
CA LYS A 12 41.78 -16.86 31.56
C LYS A 12 40.26 -17.04 31.59
N CYS A 13 39.67 -17.28 32.76
CA CYS A 13 38.21 -17.32 32.92
C CYS A 13 37.56 -15.96 32.66
N PHE A 14 38.19 -14.86 33.09
CA PHE A 14 37.69 -13.50 32.83
C PHE A 14 37.75 -13.14 31.34
N LEU A 15 38.85 -13.50 30.67
CA LEU A 15 38.99 -13.34 29.20
C LEU A 15 37.95 -14.18 28.44
N PHE A 16 37.70 -15.42 28.87
CA PHE A 16 36.65 -16.26 28.26
C PHE A 16 35.25 -15.66 28.46
N ALA A 17 34.93 -15.18 29.66
CA ALA A 17 33.64 -14.55 29.96
C ALA A 17 33.45 -13.24 29.17
N ALA A 18 34.51 -12.45 29.00
CA ALA A 18 34.51 -11.22 28.21
C ALA A 18 34.34 -11.48 26.71
N VAL A 19 34.92 -12.55 26.17
CA VAL A 19 34.72 -12.95 24.77
C VAL A 19 33.29 -13.43 24.55
N ILE A 20 32.74 -14.24 25.46
CA ILE A 20 31.35 -14.72 25.37
C ILE A 20 30.35 -13.55 25.45
N SER A 21 30.54 -12.61 26.37
CA SER A 21 29.66 -11.44 26.50
C SER A 21 29.78 -10.51 25.29
N LEU A 22 30.98 -10.33 24.72
CA LEU A 22 31.18 -9.58 23.48
C LEU A 22 30.53 -10.26 22.27
N THR A 23 30.60 -11.60 22.16
CA THR A 23 29.90 -12.33 21.10
C THR A 23 28.38 -12.30 21.27
N CYS A 24 27.85 -12.31 22.49
CA CYS A 24 26.42 -12.14 22.75
C CYS A 24 25.94 -10.72 22.45
N LEU A 25 26.75 -9.69 22.73
CA LEU A 25 26.46 -8.29 22.38
C LEU A 25 26.49 -8.03 20.87
N LEU A 26 27.40 -8.70 20.13
CA LEU A 26 27.47 -8.61 18.68
C LEU A 26 26.36 -9.43 17.98
N ALA A 27 25.95 -10.56 18.55
CA ALA A 27 24.83 -11.35 18.03
C ALA A 27 23.45 -10.70 18.28
N ALA A 28 23.31 -9.91 19.35
CA ALA A 28 22.07 -9.19 19.67
C ALA A 28 21.83 -7.94 18.79
N CYS A 29 22.78 -7.56 17.94
CA CYS A 29 22.67 -6.43 17.03
C CYS A 29 22.67 -6.85 15.55
N ASN A 30 22.33 -8.11 15.25
CA ASN A 30 21.91 -8.47 13.90
C ASN A 30 20.44 -8.07 13.74
N THR A 31 20.22 -6.87 13.21
CA THR A 31 18.94 -6.47 12.60
C THR A 31 18.73 -7.27 11.32
N ASP A 32 18.55 -8.58 11.46
CA ASP A 32 18.21 -9.52 10.38
C ASP A 32 16.68 -9.76 10.33
N ASN A 33 15.90 -8.92 11.01
CA ASN A 33 14.44 -9.03 11.12
C ASN A 33 13.69 -8.68 9.81
N ASP A 34 14.39 -8.36 8.73
CA ASP A 34 13.78 -8.10 7.41
C ASP A 34 13.73 -9.36 6.51
N LYS A 35 14.33 -10.47 6.93
CA LYS A 35 14.41 -11.69 6.08
C LYS A 35 13.07 -12.39 5.84
N ASP A 36 12.07 -12.17 6.71
CA ASP A 36 10.79 -12.89 6.62
C ASP A 36 9.74 -12.20 5.73
N PHE A 37 9.87 -10.90 5.44
CA PHE A 37 8.88 -10.15 4.66
C PHE A 37 9.25 -9.92 3.19
N GLY A 38 10.50 -10.21 2.81
CA GLY A 38 11.00 -9.96 1.47
C GLY A 38 11.26 -8.46 1.20
N ALA A 39 11.68 -8.14 -0.03
CA ALA A 39 11.97 -6.76 -0.41
C ALA A 39 10.68 -5.94 -0.59
N TYR A 40 10.67 -4.72 -0.06
CA TYR A 40 9.56 -3.78 -0.25
C TYR A 40 9.83 -2.88 -1.46
N TYR A 41 8.89 -2.87 -2.41
CA TYR A 41 8.98 -2.14 -3.66
C TYR A 41 8.05 -0.94 -3.64
N ASN A 42 8.52 0.18 -4.19
CA ASN A 42 7.69 1.32 -4.53
C ASN A 42 7.75 1.54 -6.03
N GLY A 43 6.62 1.92 -6.63
CA GLY A 43 6.58 2.18 -8.07
C GLY A 43 5.26 2.79 -8.51
N THR A 44 5.12 2.91 -9.82
CA THR A 44 3.91 3.41 -10.47
C THR A 44 3.50 2.48 -11.60
N PHE A 45 2.20 2.40 -11.85
CA PHE A 45 1.65 1.72 -13.03
C PHE A 45 0.35 2.38 -13.47
N ASN A 46 -0.08 2.03 -14.69
CA ASN A 46 -1.37 2.44 -15.22
C ASN A 46 -2.35 1.29 -15.13
N ASP A 47 -3.60 1.59 -14.80
CA ASP A 47 -4.69 0.63 -14.78
C ASP A 47 -5.94 1.19 -15.44
N PHE A 48 -6.92 0.33 -15.70
CA PHE A 48 -8.17 0.70 -16.34
C PHE A 48 -9.37 0.10 -15.62
N VAL A 49 -10.44 0.90 -15.57
CA VAL A 49 -11.78 0.49 -15.18
C VAL A 49 -12.73 0.88 -16.32
N ASN A 50 -13.56 -0.07 -16.74
CA ASN A 50 -14.57 0.18 -17.78
C ASN A 50 -15.95 0.20 -17.13
N ILE A 51 -16.76 1.19 -17.50
CA ILE A 51 -18.15 1.33 -17.08
C ILE A 51 -18.99 1.34 -18.36
N LEU A 52 -19.94 0.42 -18.47
CA LEU A 52 -20.92 0.43 -19.55
C LEU A 52 -22.09 1.34 -19.13
N SER A 53 -22.34 2.41 -19.88
CA SER A 53 -23.42 3.35 -19.60
C SER A 53 -23.95 3.96 -20.89
N GLU A 54 -25.20 3.65 -21.19
CA GLU A 54 -25.95 4.23 -22.32
C GLU A 54 -26.56 5.60 -21.97
N SER A 55 -26.49 6.02 -20.70
CA SER A 55 -27.04 7.28 -20.23
C SER A 55 -26.19 8.48 -20.67
N ASP A 56 -26.88 9.59 -21.00
CA ASP A 56 -26.25 10.89 -21.27
C ASP A 56 -25.60 11.49 -20.03
N THR A 57 -26.13 11.22 -18.85
CA THR A 57 -25.56 11.68 -17.57
C THR A 57 -25.07 10.48 -16.76
N VAL A 58 -23.80 10.51 -16.37
CA VAL A 58 -23.15 9.43 -15.61
C VAL A 58 -22.54 9.98 -14.34
N ASN A 59 -22.99 9.49 -13.19
CA ASN A 59 -22.39 9.80 -11.91
C ASN A 59 -21.39 8.70 -11.54
N ILE A 60 -20.16 9.09 -11.20
CA ILE A 60 -19.06 8.17 -10.88
C ILE A 60 -18.49 8.52 -9.53
N VAL A 61 -18.45 7.53 -8.63
CA VAL A 61 -17.84 7.65 -7.31
C VAL A 61 -16.68 6.67 -7.22
N LEU A 62 -15.45 7.18 -7.22
CA LEU A 62 -14.26 6.39 -6.92
C LEU A 62 -14.12 6.23 -5.41
N GLU A 63 -14.07 4.99 -4.96
CA GLU A 63 -13.91 4.60 -3.57
C GLU A 63 -12.59 3.87 -3.38
N GLN A 64 -11.77 4.40 -2.47
CA GLN A 64 -10.53 3.77 -2.04
C GLN A 64 -10.63 3.43 -0.55
N LEU A 65 -9.92 2.38 -0.13
CA LEU A 65 -9.73 2.12 1.30
C LEU A 65 -8.90 3.26 1.89
N GLY A 66 -9.42 3.90 2.94
CA GLY A 66 -8.77 5.04 3.58
C GLY A 66 -7.55 4.63 4.38
N SER A 67 -6.41 5.21 4.04
CA SER A 67 -5.20 5.26 4.86
C SER A 67 -4.49 6.59 4.60
N HIS A 68 -3.36 6.84 5.29
CA HIS A 68 -2.57 8.04 5.06
C HIS A 68 -1.88 8.09 3.68
N PHE A 69 -1.86 6.96 2.94
CA PHE A 69 -1.25 6.90 1.60
C PHE A 69 -2.21 7.33 0.47
N GLN A 70 -3.53 7.34 0.70
CA GLN A 70 -4.52 7.69 -0.33
C GLN A 70 -4.82 9.18 -0.33
N LYS A 71 -4.94 9.75 -1.54
CA LYS A 71 -5.35 11.14 -1.72
C LYS A 71 -6.88 11.26 -1.67
N GLN A 72 -7.36 12.23 -0.91
CA GLN A 72 -8.71 12.77 -1.11
C GLN A 72 -8.71 13.68 -2.34
N ASN A 73 -9.84 13.76 -3.06
CA ASN A 73 -10.01 14.61 -4.25
C ASN A 73 -8.98 14.32 -5.36
N VAL A 74 -8.95 13.07 -5.83
CA VAL A 74 -8.13 12.63 -6.95
C VAL A 74 -8.35 13.52 -8.18
N PRO A 75 -7.32 14.17 -8.74
CA PRO A 75 -7.44 15.01 -9.92
C PRO A 75 -7.80 14.17 -11.15
N TYR A 76 -8.65 14.74 -12.01
CA TYR A 76 -9.15 14.07 -13.20
C TYR A 76 -9.21 14.99 -14.41
N THR A 77 -9.11 14.39 -15.60
CA THR A 77 -9.34 15.05 -16.89
C THR A 77 -10.29 14.21 -17.75
N PHE A 78 -10.80 14.81 -18.82
CA PHE A 78 -11.64 14.12 -19.80
C PHE A 78 -10.88 13.87 -21.10
N GLU A 79 -11.18 12.75 -21.74
CA GLU A 79 -10.82 12.47 -23.12
C GLU A 79 -12.06 12.04 -23.90
N THR A 80 -12.09 12.33 -25.20
CA THR A 80 -13.21 11.90 -26.06
C THR A 80 -13.04 10.43 -26.41
N ASN A 81 -14.10 9.65 -26.23
CA ASN A 81 -14.23 8.27 -26.64
C ASN A 81 -15.48 8.13 -27.53
N ASN A 82 -15.42 7.36 -28.61
CA ASN A 82 -16.53 7.20 -29.56
C ASN A 82 -17.43 5.99 -29.24
N ASN A 83 -17.29 5.39 -28.05
CA ASN A 83 -18.03 4.22 -27.63
C ASN A 83 -18.90 4.54 -26.42
N ASP A 84 -20.02 3.84 -26.25
CA ASP A 84 -20.94 3.92 -25.11
C ASP A 84 -20.36 3.35 -23.79
N THR A 85 -19.05 3.12 -23.77
CA THR A 85 -18.30 2.67 -22.59
C THR A 85 -17.49 3.84 -22.05
N VAL A 86 -17.80 4.26 -20.83
CA VAL A 86 -16.96 5.19 -20.09
C VAL A 86 -15.72 4.44 -19.62
N LYS A 87 -14.55 4.82 -20.15
CA LYS A 87 -13.28 4.19 -19.81
C LYS A 87 -12.51 5.10 -18.86
N ILE A 88 -12.19 4.59 -17.67
CA ILE A 88 -11.41 5.32 -16.68
C ILE A 88 -9.99 4.76 -16.70
N LYS A 89 -9.03 5.59 -17.11
CA LYS A 89 -7.60 5.30 -17.00
C LYS A 89 -7.09 5.84 -15.67
N LEU A 90 -6.49 4.98 -14.86
CA LEU A 90 -5.96 5.29 -13.53
C LEU A 90 -4.43 5.36 -13.60
N PHE A 91 -3.85 6.40 -13.02
CA PHE A 91 -2.42 6.49 -12.74
C PHE A 91 -2.20 6.20 -11.26
N VAL A 92 -1.47 5.14 -10.96
CA VAL A 92 -1.44 4.55 -9.61
C VAL A 92 -0.02 4.48 -9.09
N SER A 93 0.19 4.97 -7.88
CA SER A 93 1.39 4.70 -7.08
C SER A 93 1.13 3.53 -6.13
N PHE A 94 2.15 2.73 -5.87
CA PHE A 94 2.08 1.63 -4.92
C PHE A 94 3.31 1.53 -4.05
N GLY A 95 3.11 0.93 -2.88
CA GLY A 95 4.16 0.34 -2.06
C GLY A 95 3.73 -1.07 -1.69
N SER A 96 4.55 -2.09 -1.94
CA SER A 96 4.18 -3.49 -1.74
C SER A 96 5.39 -4.41 -1.70
N TYR A 97 5.28 -5.53 -0.98
CA TYR A 97 6.24 -6.65 -1.03
C TYR A 97 6.12 -7.48 -2.33
N ASN A 98 5.14 -7.17 -3.19
CA ASN A 98 5.03 -7.68 -4.56
C ASN A 98 5.34 -6.54 -5.54
N GLN A 99 6.26 -6.78 -6.48
CA GLN A 99 6.63 -5.81 -7.54
C GLN A 99 5.48 -5.45 -8.48
N GLN A 100 4.50 -6.36 -8.62
CA GLN A 100 3.32 -6.18 -9.44
C GLN A 100 2.09 -6.43 -8.57
N PRO A 101 1.71 -5.47 -7.70
CA PRO A 101 0.48 -5.60 -6.94
C PRO A 101 -0.72 -5.68 -7.89
N GLU A 102 -1.70 -6.51 -7.54
CA GLU A 102 -2.93 -6.68 -8.31
C GLU A 102 -4.11 -6.10 -7.50
N PRO A 103 -4.54 -4.86 -7.78
CA PRO A 103 -5.65 -4.25 -7.07
C PRO A 103 -6.97 -4.93 -7.42
N VAL A 104 -7.80 -5.14 -6.40
CA VAL A 104 -9.19 -5.52 -6.55
C VAL A 104 -9.98 -4.32 -7.10
N LYS A 105 -10.60 -4.54 -8.25
CA LYS A 105 -11.49 -3.60 -8.92
C LYS A 105 -12.92 -4.12 -8.87
N ASN A 106 -13.88 -3.31 -8.44
CA ASN A 106 -15.29 -3.66 -8.51
C ASN A 106 -16.11 -2.43 -8.94
N VAL A 107 -17.01 -2.61 -9.90
CA VAL A 107 -17.95 -1.59 -10.35
C VAL A 107 -19.35 -2.03 -9.97
N LYS A 108 -20.03 -1.21 -9.17
CA LYS A 108 -21.42 -1.43 -8.80
C LYS A 108 -22.27 -0.23 -9.18
N GLN A 109 -23.30 -0.45 -9.98
CA GLN A 109 -24.32 0.55 -10.26
C GLN A 109 -25.39 0.53 -9.16
N ILE A 110 -25.73 1.71 -8.62
CA ILE A 110 -26.86 1.92 -7.73
C ILE A 110 -27.59 3.15 -8.25
N SER A 111 -28.81 2.93 -8.76
CA SER A 111 -29.57 3.96 -9.49
C SER A 111 -28.72 4.53 -10.64
N ASP A 112 -28.53 5.85 -10.67
CA ASP A 112 -27.78 6.56 -11.72
C ASP A 112 -26.31 6.80 -11.35
N THR A 113 -25.79 6.10 -10.33
CA THR A 113 -24.41 6.24 -9.83
C THR A 113 -23.62 4.94 -9.94
N PHE A 114 -22.45 5.02 -10.56
CA PHE A 114 -21.46 3.96 -10.59
C PHE A 114 -20.44 4.14 -9.46
N TYR A 115 -20.43 3.18 -8.54
CA TYR A 115 -19.44 3.09 -7.46
C TYR A 115 -18.29 2.20 -7.92
N VAL A 116 -17.10 2.78 -8.01
CA VAL A 116 -15.87 2.11 -8.44
C VAL A 116 -14.99 1.90 -7.21
N TRP A 117 -14.87 0.65 -6.76
CA TRP A 117 -13.92 0.27 -5.71
C TRP A 117 -12.55 0.00 -6.31
N TYR A 118 -11.51 0.58 -5.70
CA TYR A 118 -10.11 0.35 -6.07
C TYR A 118 -9.24 0.21 -4.82
N SER A 119 -8.77 -1.01 -4.52
CA SER A 119 -7.91 -1.28 -3.36
C SER A 119 -7.17 -2.60 -3.49
N LEU A 120 -6.12 -2.84 -2.68
CA LEU A 120 -5.48 -4.16 -2.55
C LEU A 120 -6.37 -5.20 -1.86
N VAL A 121 -7.44 -4.78 -1.19
CA VAL A 121 -8.36 -5.67 -0.48
C VAL A 121 -9.77 -5.60 -1.07
N SER A 122 -10.53 -6.69 -0.95
CA SER A 122 -11.94 -6.69 -1.30
C SER A 122 -12.72 -5.72 -0.41
N LYS A 123 -13.70 -5.02 -1.00
CA LYS A 123 -14.63 -4.14 -0.26
C LYS A 123 -15.42 -4.87 0.83
N THR A 124 -15.62 -6.19 0.68
CA THR A 124 -16.35 -7.03 1.66
C THR A 124 -15.44 -7.62 2.74
N SER A 125 -14.12 -7.45 2.63
CA SER A 125 -13.19 -7.97 3.63
C SER A 125 -13.31 -7.16 4.92
N LYS A 126 -13.62 -7.85 6.02
CA LYS A 126 -13.50 -7.28 7.37
C LYS A 126 -12.02 -7.13 7.69
N THR A 127 -11.46 -5.97 7.38
CA THR A 127 -10.12 -5.63 7.86
C THR A 127 -10.23 -5.27 9.33
N ILE A 128 -9.34 -5.79 10.18
CA ILE A 128 -9.25 -5.34 11.58
C ILE A 128 -8.90 -3.86 11.53
N ASN A 129 -9.77 -2.99 12.04
CA ASN A 129 -9.57 -1.55 12.11
C ASN A 129 -8.25 -1.24 12.83
N LYS A 130 -7.16 -1.06 12.07
CA LYS A 130 -5.96 -0.43 12.59
C LYS A 130 -6.22 1.06 12.64
N SER A 131 -5.93 1.66 13.80
CA SER A 131 -6.02 3.10 14.02
C SER A 131 -5.37 3.86 12.86
N SER A 132 -6.12 4.81 12.29
CA SER A 132 -5.69 5.73 11.24
C SER A 132 -4.62 6.74 11.71
N THR A 133 -4.16 6.63 12.96
CA THR A 133 -3.29 7.59 13.64
C THR A 133 -1.82 7.17 13.64
N ILE A 134 -1.43 6.08 12.95
CA ILE A 134 0.00 5.72 12.81
C ILE A 134 0.64 6.70 11.83
N THR A 135 1.22 7.77 12.37
CA THR A 135 2.20 8.62 11.70
C THR A 135 3.50 7.83 11.49
N GLU A 136 4.12 7.97 10.32
CA GLU A 136 5.32 7.24 9.89
C GLU A 136 6.39 7.14 10.99
N VAL A 137 6.51 5.94 11.57
CA VAL A 137 7.80 5.43 12.01
C VAL A 137 8.24 4.44 10.93
N SER A 138 9.42 4.67 10.33
CA SER A 138 10.01 3.77 9.34
C SER A 138 10.34 2.43 9.99
N THR A 139 9.30 1.62 10.18
CA THR A 139 9.32 0.32 10.83
C THR A 139 9.02 -0.73 9.78
N SER A 140 9.76 -1.83 9.87
CA SER A 140 9.51 -3.04 9.10
C SER A 140 8.65 -3.99 9.96
N PRO A 141 7.57 -4.58 9.43
CA PRO A 141 7.12 -4.49 8.03
C PRO A 141 6.32 -3.21 7.71
N LYS A 142 6.49 -2.71 6.48
CA LYS A 142 5.72 -1.58 5.93
C LYS A 142 4.34 -2.05 5.45
N VAL A 143 3.34 -1.17 5.54
CA VAL A 143 1.97 -1.48 5.08
C VAL A 143 1.89 -1.33 3.57
N SER A 144 1.49 -2.39 2.85
CA SER A 144 1.24 -2.31 1.42
C SER A 144 0.05 -1.40 1.10
N TYR A 145 0.17 -0.61 0.04
CA TYR A 145 -0.87 0.31 -0.41
C TYR A 145 -0.90 0.45 -1.94
N VAL A 146 -2.06 0.90 -2.42
CA VAL A 146 -2.23 1.50 -3.76
C VAL A 146 -2.96 2.82 -3.59
N SER A 147 -2.58 3.80 -4.40
CA SER A 147 -3.12 5.16 -4.36
C SER A 147 -3.30 5.66 -5.79
N VAL A 148 -4.53 6.02 -6.14
CA VAL A 148 -4.82 6.66 -7.43
C VAL A 148 -4.36 8.12 -7.34
N ASP A 149 -3.32 8.46 -8.10
CA ASP A 149 -2.73 9.79 -8.13
C ASP A 149 -3.49 10.76 -9.02
N SER A 150 -3.99 10.26 -10.15
CA SER A 150 -4.81 10.98 -11.12
C SER A 150 -5.54 10.00 -12.02
N LEU A 151 -6.49 10.50 -12.82
CA LEU A 151 -7.22 9.68 -13.78
C LEU A 151 -7.67 10.47 -15.02
N VAL A 152 -7.92 9.75 -16.10
CA VAL A 152 -8.58 10.26 -17.32
C VAL A 152 -9.88 9.50 -17.52
N ILE A 153 -10.97 10.24 -17.75
CA ILE A 153 -12.28 9.68 -18.04
C ILE A 153 -12.58 9.86 -19.54
N GLY A 154 -12.59 8.74 -20.26
CA GLY A 154 -13.05 8.65 -21.64
C GLY A 154 -14.57 8.65 -21.71
N LYS A 155 -15.16 9.66 -22.37
CA LYS A 155 -16.61 9.83 -22.53
C LYS A 155 -16.97 10.21 -23.97
N THR A 156 -18.22 9.99 -24.38
CA THR A 156 -18.71 10.56 -25.64
C THR A 156 -18.83 12.09 -25.55
N PRO A 157 -18.84 12.83 -26.67
CA PRO A 157 -18.99 14.29 -26.66
C PRO A 157 -20.22 14.76 -25.89
N ASP A 158 -21.35 14.07 -26.06
CA ASP A 158 -22.66 14.43 -25.53
C ASP A 158 -22.86 14.00 -24.07
N GLN A 159 -22.03 13.08 -23.56
CA GLN A 159 -22.10 12.63 -22.17
C GLN A 159 -21.63 13.70 -21.17
N VAL A 160 -22.41 13.88 -20.12
CA VAL A 160 -22.08 14.67 -18.93
C VAL A 160 -21.64 13.73 -17.81
N ILE A 161 -20.42 13.92 -17.29
CA ILE A 161 -19.85 13.11 -16.22
C ILE A 161 -19.75 13.93 -14.93
N HIS A 162 -20.35 13.43 -13.86
CA HIS A 162 -20.12 13.92 -12.50
C HIS A 162 -19.19 12.95 -11.77
N PHE A 163 -17.98 13.41 -11.42
CA PHE A 163 -16.98 12.58 -10.75
C PHE A 163 -16.69 13.06 -9.32
N ILE A 164 -16.68 12.11 -8.38
CA ILE A 164 -16.24 12.33 -7.00
C ILE A 164 -15.30 11.20 -6.60
N SER A 165 -14.27 11.51 -5.81
CA SER A 165 -13.44 10.50 -5.14
C SER A 165 -13.60 10.61 -3.63
N ARG A 166 -13.64 9.46 -2.94
CA ARG A 166 -13.76 9.40 -1.48
C ARG A 166 -12.96 8.25 -0.89
N LEU A 167 -12.59 8.43 0.37
CA LEU A 167 -11.96 7.40 1.20
C LEU A 167 -13.02 6.75 2.09
N LEU A 168 -13.00 5.43 2.19
CA LEU A 168 -13.85 4.67 3.10
C LEU A 168 -13.02 4.23 4.32
N HIS A 169 -13.59 4.35 5.51
CA HIS A 169 -12.98 3.95 6.78
C HIS A 169 -13.58 2.65 7.31
#